data_AF-A0A3N7DEN1-F1
#
_entry.id   AF-A0A3N7DEN1-F1
#
_cell.length_a   1.000
_cell.length_b   1.000
_cell.length_c   1.000
_cell.angle_alpha   90.00
_cell.angle_beta   90.00
_cell.angle_gamma   90.00
#
_symmetry.space_group_name_H-M   'P 1'
#
loop_
_entity.id
_entity.type
_entity.pdbx_description
1 polymer ?
#
loop_
_entity_poly.entity_id
_entity_poly.type
_entity_poly.pdbx_seq_one_letter_code
_entity_poly.pdbx_strand_id
1 'polypeptide(L)'
;MKLFLYALTLITLSVGCNKKEEQTKTYLPRILTKNEGFNRYPEQKSDSLTIYNVVNSSPQQFSVKFRDTTVSIQTDPSDKNKSSDKFTSAQFINTQKTCLLVQLADSTGLVAPSYLISLKGKGLEVVSLYRASNGSQDQKFTTGINRVGAAGYLVDNDFFITNVNAKAYLIKRQNASERIQGQFLLMSPDRQTAVFLVQKSLYQVHYPSAEVSTEVLKGDVPQDIPGVYAWIQNNYSFQKNKKSISFLKYNDDDRIVDIKEFK
;
A
#
# COMPACT_ATOMS: atom_id res chain seq x y z
N MET A 1 62.36 1.34 -31.57
CA MET A 1 61.18 0.46 -31.73
C MET A 1 60.79 -0.34 -30.48
N LYS A 2 61.64 -0.54 -29.45
CA LYS A 2 61.25 -1.31 -28.25
C LYS A 2 60.46 -0.52 -27.18
N LEU A 3 60.61 0.81 -27.10
CA LEU A 3 59.87 1.62 -26.12
C LEU A 3 58.40 1.88 -26.48
N PHE A 4 58.05 1.87 -27.77
CA PHE A 4 56.66 2.10 -28.21
C PHE A 4 55.73 0.91 -27.92
N LEU A 5 56.28 -0.31 -27.84
CA LEU A 5 55.51 -1.52 -27.52
C LEU A 5 55.11 -1.59 -26.04
N TYR A 6 55.93 -1.06 -25.12
CA TYR A 6 55.60 -1.01 -23.70
C TYR A 6 54.51 0.02 -23.36
N ALA A 7 54.44 1.13 -24.10
CA ALA A 7 53.39 2.13 -23.94
C ALA A 7 52.01 1.59 -24.37
N LEU A 8 51.95 0.73 -25.40
CA LEU A 8 50.70 0.15 -25.88
C LEU A 8 50.11 -0.90 -24.91
N THR A 9 50.96 -1.61 -24.16
CA THR A 9 50.53 -2.55 -23.12
C THR A 9 50.05 -1.87 -21.82
N LEU A 10 50.50 -0.64 -21.54
CA LEU A 10 50.03 0.10 -20.35
C LEU A 10 48.65 0.75 -20.57
N ILE A 11 48.33 1.12 -21.81
CA ILE A 11 47.03 1.72 -22.19
C ILE A 11 45.91 0.66 -22.17
N THR A 12 46.20 -0.60 -22.48
CA THR A 12 45.18 -1.67 -22.44
C THR A 12 44.83 -2.13 -21.03
N LEU A 13 45.68 -1.86 -20.02
CA LEU A 13 45.40 -2.17 -18.61
C LEU A 13 44.60 -1.07 -17.87
N SER A 14 44.52 0.14 -18.44
CA SER A 14 43.87 1.30 -17.80
C SER A 14 42.41 1.54 -18.24
N VAL A 15 41.92 0.80 -19.26
CA VAL A 15 40.50 0.82 -19.68
C VAL A 15 39.67 -0.26 -18.96
N GLY A 16 40.30 -1.10 -18.13
CA GLY A 16 39.62 -2.14 -17.35
C GLY A 16 38.91 -1.65 -16.08
N CYS A 17 39.08 -0.39 -15.69
CA CYS A 17 38.39 0.21 -14.55
C CYS A 17 37.06 0.85 -14.98
N ASN A 18 36.28 0.14 -15.80
CA ASN A 18 34.88 0.48 -15.99
C ASN A 18 34.19 0.19 -14.65
N LYS A 19 33.77 1.27 -13.98
CA LYS A 19 32.76 1.22 -12.91
C LYS A 19 31.74 0.16 -13.33
N LYS A 20 31.60 -0.93 -12.56
CA LYS A 20 30.53 -1.90 -12.78
C LYS A 20 29.24 -1.09 -12.91
N GLU A 21 28.71 -0.96 -14.12
CA GLU A 21 27.41 -0.34 -14.34
C GLU A 21 26.45 -1.08 -13.41
N GLU A 22 25.79 -0.31 -12.55
CA GLU A 22 24.88 -0.86 -11.57
C GLU A 22 23.78 -1.59 -12.33
N GLN A 23 23.80 -2.93 -12.26
CA GLN A 23 22.88 -3.75 -13.03
C GLN A 23 21.46 -3.37 -12.63
N THR A 24 20.69 -2.84 -13.57
CA THR A 24 19.30 -2.45 -13.33
C THR A 24 18.39 -3.42 -14.07
N LYS A 25 17.39 -3.96 -13.37
CA LYS A 25 16.37 -4.80 -13.97
C LYS A 25 15.01 -4.16 -13.84
N THR A 26 14.39 -3.92 -14.99
CA THR A 26 13.04 -3.37 -15.08
C THR A 26 12.00 -4.48 -15.03
N TYR A 27 11.02 -4.33 -14.14
CA TYR A 27 9.90 -5.24 -13.98
C TYR A 27 8.62 -4.61 -14.51
N LEU A 28 7.85 -5.40 -15.26
CA LEU A 28 6.50 -5.03 -15.67
C LEU A 28 5.51 -5.40 -14.53
N PRO A 29 4.81 -4.43 -13.94
CA PRO A 29 3.83 -4.71 -12.90
C PRO A 29 2.65 -5.52 -13.42
N ARG A 30 2.21 -6.53 -12.68
CA ARG A 30 0.87 -7.10 -12.85
C ARG A 30 -0.14 -6.39 -11.97
N ILE A 31 -1.40 -6.40 -12.35
CA ILE A 31 -2.48 -5.83 -11.54
C ILE A 31 -2.91 -6.84 -10.45
N LEU A 32 -3.18 -6.36 -9.25
CA LEU A 32 -3.80 -7.16 -8.18
C LEU A 32 -5.32 -7.29 -8.43
N THR A 33 -5.78 -8.49 -8.78
CA THR A 33 -7.20 -8.75 -9.11
C THR A 33 -7.98 -9.49 -8.02
N LYS A 34 -7.27 -10.06 -7.04
CA LYS A 34 -7.85 -10.79 -5.90
C LYS A 34 -6.94 -10.69 -4.68
N ASN A 35 -7.48 -11.03 -3.51
CA ASN A 35 -6.70 -11.07 -2.28
C ASN A 35 -5.55 -12.08 -2.43
N GLU A 36 -4.34 -11.67 -2.05
CA GLU A 36 -3.12 -12.45 -2.26
C GLU A 36 -2.13 -12.26 -1.11
N GLY A 37 -1.37 -13.31 -0.79
CA GLY A 37 -0.33 -13.28 0.24
C GLY A 37 1.07 -13.24 -0.37
N PHE A 38 1.90 -12.34 0.16
CA PHE A 38 3.27 -12.09 -0.29
C PHE A 38 4.32 -12.45 0.78
N ASN A 39 3.92 -13.25 1.77
CA ASN A 39 4.82 -13.67 2.85
C ASN A 39 5.64 -14.90 2.46
N ARG A 40 6.73 -14.69 1.72
CA ARG A 40 7.64 -15.77 1.32
C ARG A 40 8.81 -15.87 2.29
N TYR A 41 9.15 -17.11 2.65
CA TYR A 41 10.40 -17.38 3.34
C TYR A 41 11.53 -17.42 2.31
N PRO A 42 12.64 -16.71 2.55
CA PRO A 42 13.81 -16.75 1.68
C PRO A 42 14.47 -18.14 1.78
N GLU A 43 14.85 -18.71 0.64
CA GLU A 43 15.64 -19.95 0.62
C GLU A 43 17.10 -19.66 0.96
N GLN A 44 17.57 -18.46 0.60
CA GLN A 44 18.92 -17.97 0.86
C GLN A 44 18.88 -16.55 1.42
N LYS A 45 19.91 -16.16 2.19
CA LYS A 45 20.03 -14.78 2.72
C LYS A 45 20.01 -13.72 1.62
N SER A 46 20.54 -14.05 0.44
CA SER A 46 20.56 -13.22 -0.77
C SER A 46 19.18 -12.98 -1.39
N ASP A 47 18.14 -13.71 -0.95
CA ASP A 47 16.77 -13.52 -1.44
C ASP A 47 16.02 -12.39 -0.68
N SER A 48 16.64 -11.79 0.33
CA SER A 48 16.12 -10.59 0.97
C SER A 48 16.32 -9.36 0.09
N LEU A 49 15.29 -8.51 0.04
CA LEU A 49 15.39 -7.18 -0.59
C LEU A 49 16.17 -6.23 0.32
N THR A 50 16.83 -5.24 -0.28
CA THR A 50 17.56 -4.19 0.45
C THR A 50 17.09 -2.81 -0.02
N ILE A 51 16.91 -1.89 0.94
CA ILE A 51 16.53 -0.50 0.69
C ILE A 51 17.77 0.38 0.90
N TYR A 52 18.02 1.30 -0.02
CA TYR A 52 19.12 2.27 0.04
C TYR A 52 18.56 3.68 -0.05
N ASN A 53 19.19 4.62 0.66
CA ASN A 53 18.93 6.04 0.49
C ASN A 53 19.62 6.53 -0.77
N VAL A 54 18.91 7.32 -1.57
CA VAL A 54 19.48 8.00 -2.74
C VAL A 54 20.26 9.21 -2.24
N VAL A 55 21.56 9.21 -2.48
CA VAL A 55 22.47 10.29 -2.05
C VAL A 55 22.06 11.60 -2.72
N ASN A 56 22.04 12.70 -1.96
CA ASN A 56 21.72 14.05 -2.42
C ASN A 56 20.31 14.21 -3.03
N SER A 57 19.33 13.41 -2.58
CA SER A 57 17.92 13.59 -2.94
C SER A 57 17.19 14.50 -1.95
N SER A 58 16.47 15.51 -2.46
CA SER A 58 15.56 16.36 -1.68
C SER A 58 14.25 16.55 -2.47
N PRO A 59 13.10 16.05 -1.97
CA PRO A 59 12.93 15.26 -0.74
C PRO A 59 13.67 13.92 -0.78
N GLN A 60 13.82 13.26 0.37
CA GLN A 60 14.51 11.97 0.48
C GLN A 60 13.86 10.93 -0.42
N GLN A 61 14.69 10.24 -1.22
CA GLN A 61 14.29 9.14 -2.06
C GLN A 61 15.00 7.86 -1.67
N PHE A 62 14.38 6.74 -2.00
CA PHE A 62 14.86 5.39 -1.77
C PHE A 62 15.07 4.67 -3.09
N SER A 63 15.98 3.71 -3.10
CA SER A 63 16.12 2.73 -4.17
C SER A 63 16.13 1.33 -3.57
N VAL A 64 15.71 0.35 -4.35
CA VAL A 64 15.56 -1.04 -3.91
C VAL A 64 16.49 -1.91 -4.73
N LYS A 65 17.23 -2.79 -4.05
CA LYS A 65 18.00 -3.86 -4.72
C LYS A 65 17.51 -5.24 -4.34
N PHE A 66 17.71 -6.14 -5.27
CA PHE A 66 17.65 -7.57 -5.06
C PHE A 66 18.98 -8.16 -5.52
N ARG A 67 19.74 -8.71 -4.56
CA ARG A 67 21.15 -9.07 -4.77
C ARG A 67 21.93 -7.83 -5.25
N ASP A 68 22.67 -7.95 -6.35
CA ASP A 68 23.45 -6.86 -6.93
C ASP A 68 22.67 -6.02 -7.96
N THR A 69 21.36 -6.26 -8.10
CA THR A 69 20.54 -5.63 -9.14
C THR A 69 19.57 -4.60 -8.55
N THR A 70 19.61 -3.37 -9.08
CA THR A 70 18.63 -2.32 -8.80
C THR A 70 17.29 -2.65 -9.44
N VAL A 71 16.22 -2.54 -8.66
CA VAL A 71 14.85 -2.82 -9.09
C VAL A 71 14.27 -1.54 -9.70
N SER A 72 13.98 -1.58 -10.99
CA SER A 72 13.21 -0.55 -11.69
C SER A 72 11.82 -1.07 -12.02
N ILE A 73 10.82 -0.19 -11.98
CA ILE A 73 9.43 -0.51 -12.30
C ILE A 73 9.04 0.22 -13.58
N GLN A 74 8.58 -0.52 -14.59
CA GLN A 74 8.01 0.07 -15.79
C GLN A 74 6.67 0.74 -15.44
N THR A 75 6.57 2.05 -15.66
CA THR A 75 5.40 2.86 -15.27
C THR A 75 4.35 2.96 -16.38
N ASP A 76 4.77 2.74 -17.62
CA ASP A 76 3.91 2.72 -18.80
C ASP A 76 4.08 1.39 -19.53
N PRO A 77 3.08 0.49 -19.53
CA PRO A 77 3.18 -0.80 -20.21
C PRO A 77 3.49 -0.69 -21.71
N SER A 78 3.15 0.45 -22.34
CA SER A 78 3.36 0.68 -23.76
C SER A 78 4.76 1.22 -24.10
N ASP A 79 5.49 1.75 -23.12
CA ASP A 79 6.81 2.34 -23.30
C ASP A 79 7.82 1.76 -22.30
N LYS A 80 8.71 0.90 -22.78
CA LYS A 80 9.75 0.25 -21.94
C LYS A 80 10.78 1.24 -21.38
N ASN A 81 10.90 2.42 -21.98
CA ASN A 81 11.86 3.44 -21.52
C ASN A 81 11.29 4.26 -20.35
N LYS A 82 9.97 4.25 -20.16
CA LYS A 82 9.33 4.85 -18.98
C LYS A 82 9.36 3.87 -17.82
N SER A 83 10.41 4.00 -17.03
CA SER A 83 10.59 3.25 -15.80
C SER A 83 11.14 4.14 -14.69
N SER A 84 10.93 3.74 -13.45
CA SER A 84 11.48 4.43 -12.29
C SER A 84 12.03 3.42 -11.29
N ASP A 85 13.22 3.72 -10.78
CA ASP A 85 13.92 2.97 -9.75
C ASP A 85 14.03 3.75 -8.42
N LYS A 86 13.37 4.91 -8.35
CA LYS A 86 13.35 5.82 -7.20
C LYS A 86 11.96 5.86 -6.58
N PHE A 87 11.95 5.84 -5.25
CA PHE A 87 10.74 5.74 -4.44
C PHE A 87 10.72 6.85 -3.40
N THR A 88 9.56 7.47 -3.16
CA THR A 88 9.34 8.40 -2.03
C THR A 88 9.12 7.66 -0.72
N SER A 89 8.69 6.40 -0.79
CA SER A 89 8.50 5.51 0.35
C SER A 89 8.87 4.09 -0.05
N ALA A 90 9.59 3.39 0.83
CA ALA A 90 9.87 1.96 0.70
C ALA A 90 9.86 1.32 2.08
N GLN A 91 8.96 0.36 2.31
CA GLN A 91 8.74 -0.23 3.63
C GLN A 91 8.56 -1.74 3.53
N PHE A 92 9.25 -2.49 4.40
CA PHE A 92 9.01 -3.92 4.52
C PHE A 92 7.65 -4.17 5.16
N ILE A 93 6.86 -5.04 4.52
CA ILE A 93 5.54 -5.45 5.02
C ILE A 93 5.53 -6.90 5.54
N ASN A 94 6.70 -7.53 5.57
CA ASN A 94 6.93 -8.77 6.29
C ASN A 94 8.29 -8.80 6.98
N THR A 95 8.41 -9.70 7.96
CA THR A 95 9.62 -9.85 8.78
C THR A 95 10.78 -10.48 8.01
N GLN A 96 10.48 -11.28 6.98
CA GLN A 96 11.45 -11.98 6.15
C GLN A 96 12.16 -11.05 5.16
N LYS A 97 11.74 -9.78 5.04
CA LYS A 97 12.30 -8.79 4.09
C LYS A 97 12.20 -9.24 2.62
N THR A 98 11.20 -10.05 2.30
CA THR A 98 10.94 -10.55 0.94
C THR A 98 9.80 -9.82 0.26
N CYS A 99 9.13 -8.90 0.94
CA CYS A 99 8.13 -8.04 0.33
C CYS A 99 8.22 -6.58 0.82
N LEU A 100 8.24 -5.66 -0.14
CA LEU A 100 8.21 -4.21 0.07
C LEU A 100 6.92 -3.62 -0.47
N LEU A 101 6.34 -2.70 0.28
CA LEU A 101 5.39 -1.71 -0.20
C LEU A 101 6.15 -0.44 -0.56
N VAL A 102 6.04 0.01 -1.80
CA VAL A 102 6.75 1.17 -2.32
C VAL A 102 5.79 2.15 -2.99
N GLN A 103 6.15 3.43 -2.94
CA GLN A 103 5.49 4.49 -3.72
C GLN A 103 6.55 5.21 -4.55
N LEU A 104 6.27 5.38 -5.84
CA LEU A 104 7.23 5.99 -6.75
C LEU A 104 7.59 7.41 -6.31
N ALA A 105 8.81 7.83 -6.63
CA ALA A 105 9.14 9.25 -6.61
C ALA A 105 8.56 9.89 -7.87
N ASP A 106 7.76 10.94 -7.68
CA ASP A 106 7.22 11.77 -8.75
C ASP A 106 7.42 13.25 -8.38
N SER A 107 7.73 14.06 -9.38
CA SER A 107 7.92 15.51 -9.29
C SER A 107 6.71 16.30 -9.76
N THR A 108 5.63 15.64 -10.22
CA THR A 108 4.43 16.32 -10.73
C THR A 108 3.54 16.93 -9.62
N GLY A 109 3.78 16.57 -8.36
CA GLY A 109 2.92 16.96 -7.23
C GLY A 109 1.61 16.17 -7.13
N LEU A 110 1.38 15.21 -8.03
CA LEU A 110 0.30 14.24 -7.91
C LEU A 110 0.73 13.07 -7.01
N VAL A 111 -0.26 12.36 -6.47
CA VAL A 111 0.00 11.14 -5.71
C VAL A 111 0.55 10.07 -6.65
N ALA A 112 1.83 9.75 -6.46
CA ALA A 112 2.52 8.78 -7.27
C ALA A 112 1.97 7.36 -7.07
N PRO A 113 1.98 6.50 -8.11
CA PRO A 113 1.51 5.12 -8.00
C PRO A 113 2.28 4.30 -6.97
N SER A 114 1.57 3.37 -6.34
CA SER A 114 2.11 2.45 -5.33
C SER A 114 2.19 1.01 -5.86
N TYR A 115 3.20 0.27 -5.40
CA TYR A 115 3.47 -1.10 -5.84
C TYR A 115 3.89 -2.00 -4.67
N LEU A 116 3.70 -3.29 -4.84
CA LEU A 116 4.40 -4.31 -4.07
C LEU A 116 5.57 -4.86 -4.89
N ILE A 117 6.74 -4.96 -4.28
CA ILE A 117 7.89 -5.69 -4.82
C ILE A 117 8.05 -6.93 -3.95
N SER A 118 7.90 -8.13 -4.51
CA SER A 118 7.89 -9.37 -3.72
C SER A 118 8.74 -10.47 -4.35
N LEU A 119 9.37 -11.28 -3.52
CA LEU A 119 10.04 -12.51 -3.93
C LEU A 119 9.02 -13.52 -4.47
N LYS A 120 9.28 -14.10 -5.65
CA LYS A 120 8.51 -15.18 -6.26
C LYS A 120 9.43 -16.18 -6.93
N GLY A 121 9.51 -17.38 -6.34
CA GLY A 121 10.52 -18.36 -6.72
C GLY A 121 11.91 -17.76 -6.55
N LYS A 122 12.75 -17.84 -7.60
CA LYS A 122 14.14 -17.34 -7.58
C LYS A 122 14.31 -15.87 -7.98
N GLY A 123 13.21 -15.15 -8.26
CA GLY A 123 13.23 -13.77 -8.73
C GLY A 123 12.21 -12.90 -8.02
N LEU A 124 12.00 -11.69 -8.52
CA LEU A 124 10.94 -10.80 -8.02
C LEU A 124 9.73 -10.80 -8.94
N GLU A 125 8.58 -10.51 -8.34
CA GLU A 125 7.43 -9.96 -9.03
C GLU A 125 7.12 -8.56 -8.52
N VAL A 126 6.52 -7.75 -9.39
CA VAL A 126 6.01 -6.42 -9.04
C VAL A 126 4.50 -6.42 -9.27
N VAL A 127 3.76 -5.93 -8.27
CA VAL A 127 2.30 -5.84 -8.32
C VAL A 127 1.90 -4.38 -8.20
N SER A 128 1.14 -3.90 -9.19
CA SER A 128 0.54 -2.56 -9.17
C SER A 128 -0.64 -2.54 -8.20
N LEU A 129 -0.63 -1.57 -7.29
CA LEU A 129 -1.75 -1.25 -6.40
C LEU A 129 -2.60 -0.15 -7.03
N TYR A 130 -2.99 -0.37 -8.28
CA TYR A 130 -3.84 0.54 -9.04
C TYR A 130 -5.12 -0.17 -9.45
N ARG A 131 -6.22 0.56 -9.34
CA ARG A 131 -7.53 0.16 -9.83
C ARG A 131 -8.20 1.38 -10.42
N ALA A 132 -8.52 1.32 -11.72
CA ALA A 132 -9.17 2.41 -12.43
C ALA A 132 -10.44 2.86 -11.72
N SER A 133 -10.69 4.17 -11.72
CA SER A 133 -11.80 4.80 -11.02
C SER A 133 -12.26 6.02 -11.79
N ASN A 134 -13.57 6.29 -11.76
CA ASN A 134 -14.20 7.46 -12.37
C ASN A 134 -15.00 8.30 -11.36
N GLY A 135 -14.62 8.23 -10.08
CA GLY A 135 -15.27 8.97 -9.01
C GLY A 135 -14.99 10.47 -9.12
N SER A 136 -16.02 11.29 -8.90
CA SER A 136 -15.94 12.74 -9.08
C SER A 136 -14.96 13.44 -8.12
N GLN A 137 -14.65 12.82 -6.97
CA GLN A 137 -13.71 13.33 -5.97
C GLN A 137 -12.48 12.42 -5.83
N ASP A 138 -12.15 11.60 -6.84
CA ASP A 138 -11.02 10.67 -6.79
C ASP A 138 -9.71 11.38 -6.41
N GLN A 139 -9.46 12.59 -6.93
CA GLN A 139 -8.27 13.36 -6.60
C GLN A 139 -8.16 13.66 -5.11
N LYS A 140 -9.29 13.89 -4.42
CA LYS A 140 -9.33 14.16 -2.98
C LYS A 140 -9.02 12.92 -2.14
N PHE A 141 -9.43 11.73 -2.62
CA PHE A 141 -9.36 10.47 -1.87
C PHE A 141 -8.26 9.51 -2.36
N THR A 142 -7.45 9.96 -3.33
CA THR A 142 -6.20 9.31 -3.73
C THR A 142 -5.10 9.96 -2.91
N THR A 143 -4.69 9.30 -1.83
CA THR A 143 -3.74 9.84 -0.84
C THR A 143 -2.47 9.00 -0.74
N GLY A 144 -2.33 7.96 -1.57
CA GLY A 144 -1.18 7.09 -1.62
C GLY A 144 -1.19 6.09 -0.47
N ILE A 145 -0.01 5.83 0.09
CA ILE A 145 0.16 4.89 1.21
C ILE A 145 -0.15 5.58 2.54
N ASN A 146 -1.22 5.16 3.20
CA ASN A 146 -1.58 5.61 4.54
C ASN A 146 -1.35 4.50 5.55
N ARG A 147 -0.52 4.75 6.57
CA ARG A 147 -0.31 3.78 7.65
C ARG A 147 -1.50 3.77 8.61
N VAL A 148 -2.11 2.61 8.80
CA VAL A 148 -3.25 2.40 9.70
C VAL A 148 -2.76 1.68 10.96
N GLY A 149 -2.06 2.43 11.80
CA GLY A 149 -1.48 1.93 13.05
C GLY A 149 -0.55 0.73 12.86
N ALA A 150 -0.75 -0.30 13.68
CA ALA A 150 -0.03 -1.58 13.58
C ALA A 150 -0.73 -2.61 12.66
N ALA A 151 -1.94 -2.32 12.18
CA ALA A 151 -2.72 -3.25 11.37
C ALA A 151 -2.13 -3.42 9.97
N GLY A 152 -1.68 -2.32 9.37
CA GLY A 152 -1.23 -2.33 7.99
C GLY A 152 -1.25 -0.95 7.35
N TYR A 153 -1.44 -0.97 6.04
CA TYR A 153 -1.45 0.21 5.18
C TYR A 153 -2.71 0.20 4.31
N LEU A 154 -3.34 1.35 4.20
CA LEU A 154 -4.44 1.60 3.28
C LEU A 154 -3.89 2.38 2.08
N VAL A 155 -4.05 1.85 0.87
CA VAL A 155 -3.56 2.45 -0.37
C VAL A 155 -4.76 2.91 -1.19
N ASP A 156 -4.86 4.23 -1.38
CA ASP A 156 -5.89 4.91 -2.18
C ASP A 156 -7.32 4.41 -1.93
N ASN A 157 -7.64 4.08 -0.66
CA ASN A 157 -8.91 3.47 -0.24
C ASN A 157 -9.33 2.17 -0.97
N ASP A 158 -8.50 1.64 -1.87
CA ASP A 158 -8.80 0.52 -2.74
C ASP A 158 -8.15 -0.78 -2.26
N PHE A 159 -7.05 -0.67 -1.52
CA PHE A 159 -6.27 -1.81 -1.06
C PHE A 159 -5.92 -1.68 0.41
N PHE A 160 -6.01 -2.79 1.13
CA PHE A 160 -5.47 -2.91 2.49
C PHE A 160 -4.35 -3.93 2.51
N ILE A 161 -3.17 -3.51 2.95
CA ILE A 161 -1.96 -4.31 3.01
C ILE A 161 -1.65 -4.55 4.48
N THR A 162 -1.86 -5.78 4.93
CA THR A 162 -1.54 -6.18 6.31
C THR A 162 -0.04 -6.16 6.56
N ASN A 163 0.34 -5.71 7.75
CA ASN A 163 1.72 -5.77 8.20
C ASN A 163 2.08 -7.19 8.66
N VAL A 164 3.38 -7.51 8.72
CA VAL A 164 3.96 -8.80 9.18
C VAL A 164 3.77 -9.97 8.22
N ASN A 165 2.54 -10.23 7.74
CA ASN A 165 2.23 -11.37 6.86
C ASN A 165 1.97 -10.96 5.40
N ALA A 166 2.26 -9.70 5.04
CA ALA A 166 2.21 -9.17 3.68
C ALA A 166 1.01 -9.64 2.86
N LYS A 167 -0.20 -9.65 3.42
CA LYS A 167 -1.41 -10.00 2.69
C LYS A 167 -2.09 -8.74 2.17
N ALA A 168 -2.30 -8.70 0.86
CA ALA A 168 -3.01 -7.63 0.18
C ALA A 168 -4.47 -8.00 -0.02
N TYR A 169 -5.35 -7.07 0.33
CA TYR A 169 -6.80 -7.22 0.21
C TYR A 169 -7.35 -6.13 -0.69
N LEU A 170 -8.30 -6.48 -1.55
CA LEU A 170 -9.10 -5.51 -2.27
C LEU A 170 -10.20 -5.01 -1.34
N ILE A 171 -10.23 -3.71 -1.10
CA ILE A 171 -11.36 -3.08 -0.44
C ILE A 171 -12.55 -3.07 -1.40
N LYS A 172 -13.69 -3.59 -0.94
CA LYS A 172 -14.94 -3.50 -1.68
C LYS A 172 -15.36 -2.04 -1.74
N ARG A 173 -15.52 -1.51 -2.96
CA ARG A 173 -16.03 -0.16 -3.18
C ARG A 173 -17.53 -0.13 -2.94
N GLN A 174 -18.03 1.03 -2.52
CA GLN A 174 -19.46 1.29 -2.43
C GLN A 174 -20.11 1.26 -3.83
N ASN A 175 -19.49 1.94 -4.80
CA ASN A 175 -19.81 1.87 -6.22
C ASN A 175 -18.65 1.19 -6.95
N ALA A 176 -18.91 0.15 -7.75
CA ALA A 176 -17.83 -0.67 -8.31
C ALA A 176 -16.83 0.12 -9.19
N SER A 177 -17.34 1.13 -9.90
CA SER A 177 -16.56 2.02 -10.79
C SER A 177 -15.83 3.14 -10.07
N GLU A 178 -16.16 3.44 -8.81
CA GLU A 178 -15.65 4.61 -8.09
C GLU A 178 -14.93 4.19 -6.82
N ARG A 179 -13.67 4.60 -6.67
CA ARG A 179 -12.94 4.55 -5.40
C ARG A 179 -13.83 5.08 -4.28
N ILE A 180 -13.66 4.57 -3.07
CA ILE A 180 -14.47 5.04 -1.94
C ILE A 180 -14.26 6.55 -1.78
N GLN A 181 -15.33 7.31 -2.03
CA GLN A 181 -15.36 8.78 -1.95
C GLN A 181 -15.54 9.22 -0.49
N GLY A 182 -14.67 8.73 0.39
CA GLY A 182 -14.80 8.89 1.82
C GLY A 182 -13.45 8.91 2.53
N GLN A 183 -13.44 9.55 3.68
CA GLN A 183 -12.24 9.63 4.51
C GLN A 183 -12.18 8.41 5.42
N PHE A 184 -11.04 7.72 5.44
CA PHE A 184 -10.79 6.69 6.44
C PHE A 184 -10.84 7.30 7.85
N LEU A 185 -11.63 6.70 8.75
CA LEU A 185 -11.77 7.16 10.13
C LEU A 185 -11.07 6.22 11.12
N LEU A 186 -11.44 4.94 11.12
CA LEU A 186 -10.93 3.97 12.07
C LEU A 186 -11.08 2.51 11.61
N MET A 187 -10.45 1.61 12.36
CA MET A 187 -10.61 0.16 12.22
C MET A 187 -11.44 -0.41 13.36
N SER A 188 -12.09 -1.54 13.11
CA SER A 188 -12.62 -2.39 14.19
C SER A 188 -11.53 -2.85 15.15
N PRO A 189 -11.89 -3.26 16.39
CA PRO A 189 -10.93 -3.73 17.39
C PRO A 189 -10.13 -4.95 16.93
N ASP A 190 -10.76 -5.87 16.18
CA ASP A 190 -10.10 -7.02 15.54
C ASP A 190 -9.27 -6.65 14.30
N ARG A 191 -9.30 -5.37 13.91
CA ARG A 191 -8.58 -4.79 12.77
C ARG A 191 -8.99 -5.36 11.42
N GLN A 192 -10.19 -5.96 11.29
CA GLN A 192 -10.66 -6.58 10.06
C GLN A 192 -11.70 -5.76 9.29
N THR A 193 -12.27 -4.72 9.90
CA THR A 193 -13.22 -3.81 9.29
C THR A 193 -12.63 -2.41 9.22
N ALA A 194 -12.57 -1.83 8.02
CA ALA A 194 -12.21 -0.42 7.82
C ALA A 194 -13.48 0.43 7.72
N VAL A 195 -13.51 1.56 8.43
CA VAL A 195 -14.65 2.49 8.47
C VAL A 195 -14.28 3.77 7.74
N PHE A 196 -15.11 4.15 6.76
CA PHE A 196 -14.97 5.35 5.95
C PHE A 196 -16.15 6.29 6.20
N LEU A 197 -15.86 7.56 6.45
CA LEU A 197 -16.85 8.63 6.43
C LEU A 197 -17.13 9.03 4.99
N VAL A 198 -18.30 8.65 4.50
CA VAL A 198 -18.81 9.03 3.17
C VAL A 198 -20.00 9.95 3.40
N GLN A 199 -19.79 11.26 3.22
CA GLN A 199 -20.79 12.29 3.48
C GLN A 199 -21.38 12.14 4.91
N LYS A 200 -22.69 11.88 5.04
CA LYS A 200 -23.38 11.67 6.32
C LYS A 200 -23.56 10.18 6.68
N SER A 201 -22.66 9.31 6.22
CA SER A 201 -22.74 7.87 6.46
C SER A 201 -21.37 7.26 6.73
N LEU A 202 -21.38 6.16 7.47
CA LEU A 202 -20.23 5.30 7.72
C LEU A 202 -20.32 4.10 6.81
N TYR A 203 -19.53 4.12 5.74
CA TYR A 203 -19.33 2.95 4.89
C TYR A 203 -18.25 2.07 5.51
N GLN A 204 -18.60 0.83 5.81
CA GLN A 204 -17.74 -0.09 6.54
C GLN A 204 -17.46 -1.32 5.70
N VAL A 205 -16.20 -1.71 5.61
CA VAL A 205 -15.76 -2.83 4.78
C VAL A 205 -14.97 -3.81 5.63
N HIS A 206 -15.53 -5.00 5.86
CA HIS A 206 -14.78 -6.14 6.37
C HIS A 206 -13.95 -6.73 5.23
N TYR A 207 -12.72 -6.23 5.09
CA TYR A 207 -11.88 -6.48 3.92
C TYR A 207 -11.48 -7.96 3.70
N PRO A 208 -11.43 -8.84 4.73
CA PRO A 208 -11.16 -10.26 4.48
C PRO A 208 -12.28 -10.98 3.73
N SER A 209 -13.55 -10.68 4.04
CA SER A 209 -14.72 -11.34 3.42
C SER A 209 -15.46 -10.49 2.40
N ALA A 210 -15.07 -9.22 2.24
CA ALA A 210 -15.76 -8.22 1.43
C ALA A 210 -17.23 -7.96 1.85
N GLU A 211 -17.58 -8.29 3.10
CA GLU A 211 -18.86 -7.88 3.69
C GLU A 211 -18.84 -6.41 4.03
N VAL A 212 -19.99 -5.76 3.85
CA VAL A 212 -20.12 -4.32 4.00
C VAL A 212 -21.34 -3.99 4.85
N SER A 213 -21.24 -2.89 5.58
CA SER A 213 -22.35 -2.28 6.29
C SER A 213 -22.29 -0.77 6.06
N THR A 214 -23.43 -0.15 5.80
CA THR A 214 -23.56 1.30 5.77
C THR A 214 -24.43 1.73 6.93
N GLU A 215 -23.93 2.65 7.74
CA GLU A 215 -24.68 3.22 8.86
C GLU A 215 -24.85 4.71 8.62
N VAL A 216 -26.09 5.21 8.58
CA VAL A 216 -26.35 6.64 8.43
C VAL A 216 -26.08 7.32 9.77
N LEU A 217 -25.36 8.43 9.74
CA LEU A 217 -25.11 9.20 10.96
C LEU A 217 -26.41 9.85 11.44
N LYS A 218 -26.77 9.59 12.70
CA LYS A 218 -27.95 10.16 13.36
C LYS A 218 -27.57 11.39 14.20
N GLY A 219 -28.47 12.36 14.31
CA GLY A 219 -28.29 13.53 15.18
C GLY A 219 -27.35 14.61 14.62
N ASP A 220 -26.97 15.54 15.49
CA ASP A 220 -26.15 16.70 15.16
C ASP A 220 -24.66 16.35 15.15
N VAL A 221 -24.22 15.83 14.01
CA VAL A 221 -22.81 15.46 13.79
C VAL A 221 -21.95 16.72 13.59
N PRO A 222 -20.78 16.80 14.24
CA PRO A 222 -19.78 17.84 13.96
C PRO A 222 -19.38 17.89 12.47
N GLN A 223 -18.93 19.06 12.01
CA GLN A 223 -18.55 19.26 10.61
C GLN A 223 -17.06 18.98 10.34
N ASP A 224 -16.21 19.01 11.37
CA ASP A 224 -14.79 18.73 11.27
C ASP A 224 -14.48 17.27 11.61
N ILE A 225 -13.43 16.73 10.99
CA ILE A 225 -13.08 15.30 11.12
C ILE A 225 -12.70 14.89 12.55
N PRO A 226 -11.87 15.64 13.29
CA PRO A 226 -11.59 15.33 14.70
C PRO A 226 -12.87 15.28 15.55
N GLY A 227 -13.78 16.24 15.36
CA GLY A 227 -15.08 16.28 16.00
C GLY A 227 -15.95 15.06 15.66
N VAL A 228 -16.03 14.69 14.37
CA VAL A 228 -16.75 13.48 13.93
C VAL A 228 -16.18 12.23 14.60
N TYR A 229 -14.86 12.10 14.66
CA TYR A 229 -14.20 10.96 15.28
C TYR A 229 -14.55 10.85 16.78
N ALA A 230 -14.41 11.93 17.54
CA ALA A 230 -14.76 11.95 18.96
C ALA A 230 -16.26 11.66 19.19
N TRP A 231 -17.12 12.23 18.35
CA TRP A 231 -18.56 11.98 18.43
C TRP A 231 -18.90 10.51 18.14
N ILE A 232 -18.27 9.88 17.15
CA ILE A 232 -18.44 8.45 16.87
C ILE A 232 -18.03 7.60 18.09
N GLN A 233 -16.92 7.92 18.74
CA GLN A 233 -16.45 7.18 19.91
C GLN A 233 -17.44 7.20 21.08
N ASN A 234 -18.23 8.27 21.22
CA ASN A 234 -19.23 8.42 22.29
C ASN A 234 -20.58 7.77 21.94
N ASN A 235 -20.97 7.78 20.66
CA ASN A 235 -22.32 7.42 20.24
C ASN A 235 -22.42 6.07 19.52
N TYR A 236 -21.30 5.41 19.23
CA TYR A 236 -21.28 4.15 18.49
C TYR A 236 -20.45 3.10 19.22
N SER A 237 -20.85 1.85 19.05
CA SER A 237 -20.10 0.68 19.51
C SER A 237 -19.92 -0.33 18.38
N PHE A 238 -18.83 -1.09 18.47
CA PHE A 238 -18.61 -2.21 17.58
C PHE A 238 -19.46 -3.39 18.01
N GLN A 239 -20.38 -3.81 17.14
CA GLN A 239 -21.28 -4.94 17.37
C GLN A 239 -21.01 -6.03 16.34
N LYS A 240 -21.00 -7.28 16.80
CA LYS A 240 -20.84 -8.43 15.91
C LYS A 240 -22.17 -8.79 15.26
N ASN A 241 -22.14 -9.02 13.96
CA ASN A 241 -23.29 -9.58 13.24
C ASN A 241 -23.38 -11.11 13.44
N LYS A 242 -24.37 -11.76 12.80
CA LYS A 242 -24.57 -13.22 12.84
C LYS A 242 -23.38 -14.05 12.34
N LYS A 243 -22.47 -13.44 11.59
CA LYS A 243 -21.24 -14.07 11.07
C LYS A 243 -20.00 -13.73 11.90
N SER A 244 -20.20 -13.19 13.11
CA SER A 244 -19.14 -12.70 14.01
C SER A 244 -18.29 -11.54 13.46
N ILE A 245 -18.76 -10.83 12.43
CA ILE A 245 -18.06 -9.68 11.86
C ILE A 245 -18.43 -8.42 12.64
N SER A 246 -17.42 -7.66 13.03
CA SER A 246 -17.56 -6.44 13.81
C SER A 246 -17.84 -5.22 12.92
N PHE A 247 -19.01 -4.61 13.11
CA PHE A 247 -19.40 -3.35 12.49
C PHE A 247 -19.78 -2.33 13.55
N LEU A 248 -19.44 -1.07 13.30
CA LEU A 248 -19.79 0.07 14.11
C LEU A 248 -21.30 0.35 13.96
N LYS A 249 -22.01 0.46 15.08
CA LYS A 249 -23.47 0.67 15.15
C LYS A 249 -23.78 1.76 16.15
N TYR A 250 -24.81 2.56 15.84
CA TYR A 250 -25.28 3.60 16.74
C TYR A 250 -25.78 2.97 18.04
N ASN A 251 -25.38 3.52 19.17
CA ASN A 251 -25.91 3.17 20.47
C ASN A 251 -27.25 3.90 20.60
N ASP A 252 -28.35 3.16 20.47
CA ASP A 252 -29.67 3.72 20.70
C ASP A 252 -29.92 3.77 22.22
N ASP A 253 -29.70 4.93 22.84
CA ASP A 253 -29.93 5.15 24.27
C ASP A 253 -31.42 5.00 24.65
N ASP A 254 -32.33 5.04 23.67
CA ASP A 254 -33.78 4.86 23.85
C ASP A 254 -34.26 3.41 23.57
N ARG A 255 -33.35 2.43 23.45
CA ARG A 255 -33.76 1.03 23.26
C ARG A 255 -34.53 0.54 24.49
N ILE A 256 -35.85 0.36 24.34
CA ILE A 256 -36.67 -0.41 25.28
C ILE A 256 -36.13 -1.84 25.32
N VAL A 257 -35.40 -2.19 26.39
CA VAL A 257 -34.91 -3.54 26.63
C VAL A 257 -36.05 -4.36 27.22
N ASP A 258 -36.46 -5.44 26.55
CA ASP A 258 -37.44 -6.37 27.12
C ASP A 258 -36.79 -7.05 28.34
N ILE A 259 -37.47 -7.02 29.49
CA ILE A 259 -36.93 -7.46 30.80
C ILE A 259 -36.49 -8.94 30.78
N LYS A 260 -36.91 -9.70 29.76
CA LYS A 260 -36.53 -11.09 29.51
C LYS A 260 -35.07 -11.27 29.07
N GLU A 261 -34.39 -10.20 28.63
CA GLU A 261 -32.97 -10.25 28.24
C GLU A 261 -32.01 -10.25 29.45
N PHE A 262 -32.49 -10.02 30.68
CA PHE A 262 -31.69 -10.00 31.92
C PHE A 262 -31.80 -11.28 32.78
N LYS A 263 -32.12 -12.44 32.16
CA LYS A 263 -32.12 -13.71 32.88
C LYS A 263 -30.72 -14.24 33.16
#